data_AF-A0A7Y5F9L1-F1
#
_entry.id   AF-A0A7Y5F9L1-F1
#
_cell.length_a   1.000
_cell.length_b   1.000
_cell.length_c   1.000
_cell.angle_alpha   90.00
_cell.angle_beta   90.00
_cell.angle_gamma   90.00
#
_symmetry.space_group_name_H-M   'P 1'
#
loop_
_entity.id
_entity.type
_entity.pdbx_description
1 polymer ?
#
loop_
_entity_poly.entity_id
_entity_poly.type
_entity_poly.pdbx_seq_one_letter_code
_entity_poly.pdbx_strand_id
1 'polypeptide(L)'
;MSNRAYLNRTKFEAEHDGIGWGWRLGDDYFRSYTDACSEHEVPTEPLELLAKAIAEASEDERTLFESLLKDEKGISINGSWHEFEEIAPVLRKALYEED
;
A
#
# COMPACT_ATOMS: atom_id res chain seq x y z
N MET A 1 21.08 -2.85 5.98
CA MET A 1 20.25 -2.92 4.77
C MET A 1 19.05 -2.02 5.01
N SER A 2 18.74 -1.13 4.07
CA SER A 2 17.60 -0.21 4.19
C SER A 2 16.38 -0.97 3.71
N ASN A 3 15.57 -1.47 4.64
CA ASN A 3 14.31 -2.16 4.31
C ASN A 3 13.34 -1.13 3.73
N ARG A 4 13.27 -1.04 2.41
CA ARG A 4 12.47 -0.04 1.71
C ARG A 4 11.13 -0.63 1.33
N ALA A 5 10.10 -0.23 2.05
CA ALA A 5 8.74 -0.57 1.67
C ALA A 5 8.34 0.16 0.37
N TYR A 6 7.47 -0.49 -0.40
CA TYR A 6 6.85 0.08 -1.58
C TYR A 6 5.36 -0.25 -1.65
N LEU A 7 4.63 0.60 -2.35
CA LEU A 7 3.22 0.42 -2.72
C LEU A 7 3.02 0.92 -4.15
N ASN A 8 2.59 0.07 -5.07
CA ASN A 8 2.44 0.44 -6.48
C ASN A 8 1.07 0.05 -7.01
N ARG A 9 0.30 1.04 -7.48
CA ARG A 9 -0.87 0.81 -8.32
C ARG A 9 -0.46 0.02 -9.54
N THR A 10 -1.11 -1.12 -9.76
CA THR A 10 -0.70 -2.08 -10.78
C THR A 10 -1.91 -2.57 -11.57
N LYS A 11 -1.74 -2.62 -12.89
CA LYS A 11 -2.62 -3.35 -13.80
C LYS A 11 -2.15 -4.81 -13.85
N PHE A 12 -3.06 -5.74 -13.65
CA PHE A 12 -2.84 -7.18 -13.73
C PHE A 12 -3.50 -7.72 -15.00
N GLU A 13 -2.77 -8.52 -15.76
CA GLU A 13 -3.28 -9.16 -16.98
C GLU A 13 -3.56 -10.63 -16.65
N ALA A 14 -4.83 -11.05 -16.77
CA ALA A 14 -5.22 -12.45 -16.62
C ALA A 14 -5.14 -13.19 -17.97
N GLU A 15 -4.91 -14.51 -17.94
CA GLU A 15 -4.76 -15.36 -19.14
C GLU A 15 -6.00 -15.41 -20.05
N HIS A 16 -7.16 -14.91 -19.59
CA HIS A 16 -8.44 -14.94 -20.30
C HIS A 16 -9.14 -13.56 -20.33
N ASP A 17 -8.53 -12.57 -20.97
CA ASP A 17 -9.09 -11.22 -21.27
C ASP A 17 -9.56 -10.38 -20.06
N GLY A 18 -9.35 -10.85 -18.83
CA GLY A 18 -9.60 -10.08 -17.62
C GLY A 18 -8.45 -9.10 -17.35
N ILE A 19 -8.71 -7.81 -17.51
CA ILE A 19 -7.84 -6.77 -16.94
C ILE A 19 -8.30 -6.53 -15.50
N GLY A 20 -7.45 -6.91 -14.55
CA GLY A 20 -7.61 -6.57 -13.14
C GLY A 20 -6.78 -5.32 -12.79
N TRP A 21 -7.22 -4.58 -11.78
CA TRP A 21 -6.44 -3.52 -11.18
C TRP A 21 -6.30 -3.76 -9.69
N GLY A 22 -5.27 -3.18 -9.11
CA GLY A 22 -5.08 -3.15 -7.67
C GLY A 22 -3.71 -2.60 -7.32
N TRP A 23 -3.05 -3.17 -6.33
CA TRP A 23 -1.72 -2.72 -5.90
C TRP A 23 -0.82 -3.88 -5.54
N ARG A 24 0.49 -3.62 -5.63
CA ARG A 24 1.54 -4.47 -5.07
C ARG A 24 2.14 -3.74 -3.90
N LEU A 25 2.33 -4.43 -2.79
CA LEU A 25 3.00 -3.89 -1.62
C LEU A 25 4.06 -4.86 -1.12
N GLY A 26 5.08 -4.33 -0.48
CA GLY A 26 6.15 -5.18 0.03
C GLY A 26 7.37 -4.39 0.43
N ASP A 27 8.37 -5.13 0.89
CA ASP A 27 9.69 -4.64 1.24
C ASP A 27 10.74 -5.70 0.83
N ASP A 28 11.93 -5.71 1.47
CA ASP A 28 12.98 -6.68 1.14
C ASP A 28 12.62 -8.12 1.58
N TYR A 29 11.68 -8.29 2.49
CA TYR A 29 11.35 -9.55 3.18
C TYR A 29 9.91 -10.03 2.95
N PHE A 30 9.01 -9.13 2.60
CA PHE A 30 7.59 -9.38 2.41
C PHE A 30 7.11 -8.86 1.05
N ARG A 31 6.23 -9.60 0.38
CA ARG A 31 5.58 -9.16 -0.85
C ARG A 31 4.14 -9.67 -0.87
N SER A 32 3.22 -8.78 -1.18
CA SER A 32 1.80 -9.06 -1.35
C SER A 32 1.22 -8.25 -2.50
N TYR A 33 0.03 -8.62 -2.93
CA TYR A 33 -0.73 -7.89 -3.93
C TYR A 33 -2.24 -8.10 -3.76
N THR A 34 -2.98 -7.10 -4.23
CA THR A 34 -4.43 -7.15 -4.43
C THR A 34 -4.66 -6.86 -5.92
N ASP A 35 -5.44 -7.70 -6.59
CA ASP A 35 -5.70 -7.61 -8.04
C ASP A 35 -7.20 -7.72 -8.41
N ALA A 36 -8.06 -7.77 -7.41
CA ALA A 36 -9.51 -7.95 -7.54
C ALA A 36 -10.30 -6.63 -7.67
N CYS A 37 -9.63 -5.50 -7.93
CA CYS A 37 -10.30 -4.21 -8.08
C CYS A 37 -10.52 -3.85 -9.56
N SER A 38 -11.54 -3.02 -9.80
CA SER A 38 -11.70 -2.31 -11.06
C SER A 38 -10.76 -1.10 -11.13
N GLU A 39 -10.47 -0.61 -12.34
CA GLU A 39 -9.54 0.52 -12.54
C GLU A 39 -9.86 1.77 -11.71
N HIS A 40 -11.14 2.12 -11.66
CA HIS A 40 -11.65 3.32 -10.99
C HIS A 40 -11.71 3.17 -9.47
N GLU A 41 -11.63 1.94 -8.97
CA GLU A 41 -11.61 1.66 -7.53
C GLU A 41 -10.21 1.84 -6.94
N VAL A 42 -9.17 1.88 -7.77
CA VAL A 42 -7.78 2.01 -7.33
C VAL A 42 -7.31 3.46 -7.50
N PRO A 43 -7.14 4.21 -6.39
CA PRO A 43 -6.77 5.62 -6.44
C PRO A 43 -5.45 5.85 -7.17
N THR A 44 -5.38 6.97 -7.88
CA THR A 44 -4.16 7.41 -8.56
C THR A 44 -3.29 8.29 -7.66
N GLU A 45 -3.92 9.01 -6.73
CA GLU A 45 -3.23 9.82 -5.72
C GLU A 45 -2.50 8.94 -4.69
N PRO A 46 -1.20 9.16 -4.41
CA PRO A 46 -0.40 8.27 -3.57
C PRO A 46 -0.96 8.02 -2.17
N LEU A 47 -1.39 9.08 -1.47
CA LEU A 47 -1.88 8.98 -0.10
C LEU A 47 -3.30 8.36 -0.03
N GLU A 48 -4.11 8.54 -1.07
CA GLU A 48 -5.41 7.86 -1.18
C GLU A 48 -5.22 6.37 -1.45
N LEU A 49 -4.24 6.01 -2.30
CA LEU A 49 -3.86 4.62 -2.54
C LEU A 49 -3.36 3.96 -1.26
N LEU A 50 -2.51 4.66 -0.50
CA LEU A 50 -2.04 4.19 0.82
C LEU A 50 -3.21 3.95 1.78
N ALA A 51 -4.14 4.91 1.90
CA ALA A 51 -5.31 4.77 2.76
C ALA A 51 -6.16 3.55 2.38
N LYS A 52 -6.44 3.37 1.08
CA LYS A 52 -7.20 2.21 0.59
C LYS A 52 -6.46 0.90 0.86
N ALA A 53 -5.16 0.85 0.59
CA ALA A 53 -4.36 -0.35 0.81
C ALA A 53 -4.34 -0.77 2.29
N ILE A 54 -4.29 0.18 3.23
CA ILE A 54 -4.37 -0.11 4.68
C ILE A 54 -5.76 -0.59 5.07
N ALA A 55 -6.82 0.04 4.54
CA ALA A 55 -8.20 -0.32 4.85
C ALA A 55 -8.53 -1.77 4.42
N GLU A 56 -7.98 -2.21 3.29
CA GLU A 56 -8.19 -3.57 2.75
C GLU A 56 -7.06 -4.55 3.13
N ALA A 57 -6.11 -4.11 3.95
CA ALA A 57 -4.95 -4.92 4.33
C ALA A 57 -5.35 -6.14 5.17
N SER A 58 -4.81 -7.29 4.78
CA SER A 58 -4.74 -8.49 5.62
C SER A 58 -3.89 -8.25 6.88
N GLU A 59 -3.95 -9.16 7.87
CA GLU A 59 -3.16 -9.05 9.11
C GLU A 59 -1.64 -8.97 8.86
N ASP A 60 -1.14 -9.73 7.88
CA ASP A 60 0.27 -9.72 7.49
C ASP A 60 0.67 -8.37 6.86
N GLU A 61 -0.19 -7.81 6.00
CA GLU A 61 0.06 -6.51 5.37
C GLU A 61 -0.03 -5.36 6.38
N ARG A 62 -0.97 -5.46 7.34
CA ARG A 62 -1.06 -4.52 8.47
C ARG A 62 0.23 -4.47 9.27
N THR A 63 0.86 -5.63 9.49
CA THR A 63 2.16 -5.70 10.19
C THR A 63 3.24 -4.86 9.48
N LEU A 64 3.24 -4.83 8.14
CA LEU A 64 4.14 -3.95 7.38
C LEU A 64 3.84 -2.48 7.67
N PHE A 65 2.58 -2.06 7.59
CA PHE A 65 2.18 -0.66 7.84
C PHE A 65 2.45 -0.22 9.28
N GLU A 66 2.18 -1.09 10.26
CA GLU A 66 2.54 -0.86 11.66
C GLU A 66 4.05 -0.72 11.86
N SER A 67 4.86 -1.50 11.13
CA SER A 67 6.31 -1.39 11.20
C SER A 67 6.82 -0.04 10.67
N LEU A 68 6.19 0.51 9.62
CA LEU A 68 6.51 1.85 9.12
C LEU A 68 6.22 2.92 10.16
N LEU A 69 5.11 2.78 10.88
CA LEU A 69 4.72 3.71 11.93
C LEU A 69 5.63 3.60 13.17
N LYS A 70 5.96 2.37 13.57
CA LYS A 70 6.82 2.09 14.74
C LYS A 70 8.27 2.53 14.52
N ASP A 71 8.79 2.31 13.32
CA ASP A 71 10.18 2.60 13.00
C ASP A 71 10.37 4.00 12.37
N GLU A 72 9.29 4.78 12.24
CA GLU A 72 9.26 6.12 11.62
C GLU A 72 9.87 6.12 10.21
N LYS A 73 9.44 5.16 9.37
CA LYS A 73 9.98 4.96 8.01
C LYS A 73 9.03 5.48 6.93
N GLY A 74 9.63 6.06 5.89
CA GLY A 74 8.95 6.38 4.64
C GLY A 74 8.66 5.14 3.78
N ILE A 75 7.94 5.36 2.68
CA ILE A 75 7.53 4.33 1.72
C ILE A 75 7.59 4.88 0.30
N SER A 76 7.97 4.03 -0.67
CA SER A 76 7.89 4.37 -2.08
C SER A 76 6.49 4.09 -2.64
N ILE A 77 5.73 5.13 -3.00
CA ILE A 77 4.39 4.99 -3.59
C ILE A 77 4.44 5.36 -5.08
N ASN A 78 4.04 4.44 -5.96
CA ASN A 78 4.06 4.64 -7.42
C ASN A 78 5.43 5.15 -7.94
N GLY A 79 6.52 4.67 -7.33
CA GLY A 79 7.90 5.06 -7.66
C GLY A 79 8.39 6.40 -7.07
N SER A 80 7.56 7.11 -6.31
CA SER A 80 7.96 8.34 -5.58
C SER A 80 8.17 8.03 -4.10
N TRP A 81 9.25 8.55 -3.51
CA TRP A 81 9.51 8.39 -2.08
C TRP A 81 8.70 9.39 -1.27
N HIS A 82 7.94 8.90 -0.29
CA HIS A 82 7.18 9.69 0.66
C HIS A 82 7.77 9.52 2.06
N GLU A 83 8.08 10.63 2.71
CA GLU A 83 8.69 10.62 4.04
C GLU A 83 7.67 10.25 5.12
N PHE A 84 8.18 9.82 6.28
CA PHE A 84 7.35 9.40 7.39
C PHE A 84 6.31 10.46 7.80
N GLU A 85 6.72 11.72 7.88
CA GLU A 85 5.86 12.84 8.30
C GLU A 85 4.67 13.05 7.37
N GLU A 86 4.81 12.69 6.09
CA GLU A 86 3.77 12.79 5.08
C GLU A 86 2.75 11.66 5.21
N ILE A 87 3.23 10.43 5.46
CA ILE A 87 2.38 9.23 5.50
C ILE A 87 1.82 8.94 6.90
N ALA A 88 2.46 9.42 7.96
CA ALA A 88 2.07 9.16 9.34
C ALA A 88 0.61 9.55 9.66
N PRO A 89 0.07 10.70 9.18
CA PRO A 89 -1.34 11.02 9.38
C PRO A 89 -2.26 9.97 8.77
N VAL A 90 -1.94 9.48 7.56
CA VAL A 90 -2.72 8.45 6.86
C VAL A 90 -2.64 7.11 7.59
N LEU A 91 -1.43 6.70 7.97
CA LEU A 91 -1.20 5.46 8.73
C LEU A 91 -1.97 5.45 10.05
N ARG A 92 -1.82 6.51 10.86
CA ARG A 92 -2.50 6.61 12.16
C ARG A 92 -4.02 6.60 12.00
N LYS A 93 -4.53 7.33 11.01
CA LYS A 93 -5.95 7.37 10.73
C LYS A 93 -6.48 5.98 10.35
N ALA A 94 -5.88 5.35 9.35
CA ALA A 94 -6.37 4.08 8.81
C ALA A 94 -6.12 2.86 9.72
N LEU A 95 -5.09 2.89 10.58
CA LEU A 95 -4.78 1.78 11.50
C LEU A 95 -5.50 1.90 12.86
N TYR A 96 -5.80 3.12 13.34
CA TYR A 96 -6.25 3.33 14.72
C TYR A 96 -7.54 4.14 14.88
N GLU A 97 -8.09 4.76 13.84
CA GLU A 97 -9.51 5.13 13.89
C GLU A 97 -10.33 3.86 13.64
N GLU A 98 -10.64 3.15 14.73
CA GLU A 98 -11.86 2.34 14.81
C GLU A 98 -13.06 3.29 14.72
N ASP A 99 -14.01 2.99 13.82
CA ASP A 99 -15.37 3.57 13.84
C ASP A 99 -16.04 3.34 15.22
#